data_AF-A0A646KVU1-F1
#
_entry.id   AF-A0A646KVU1-F1
#
_cell.length_a   1.000
_cell.length_b   1.000
_cell.length_c   1.000
_cell.angle_alpha   90.00
_cell.angle_beta   90.00
_cell.angle_gamma   90.00
#
_symmetry.space_group_name_H-M   'P 1'
#
loop_
_entity.id
_entity.type
_entity.pdbx_description
1 polymer ?
#
loop_
_entity_poly.entity_id
_entity_poly.type
_entity_poly.pdbx_seq_one_letter_code
_entity_poly.pdbx_strand_id
1 'polypeptide(L)'
;MGRLFGFEDAAHTRVRESEAEALPPAAVRRLAGQSYDEITLWINQAGYRTARGGEFRAGGLAILLDNPAIAGLREDADGDLVETGLPAIITREQFVAIRVMRRKNQPDFERKPSREYLVPGRLGVCGLCAYEIASTPANSGSRGYRCPPSTKTLTKGCGKVRVNADGLERHLAEQVLAELAKPEVSALIGRARDDLLAEAQVLREQADVLRKRQRALGEQYASPSGLSLTAFHAADKQFTKEIKQAMARARQLEMVQHVPVGDVPNLVAWWQHAPLVARQGVLVLMLDEVALFPASARGSRVVDSNRVRLTWRVWGQGAAEGRV
;
A
#
# COMPACT_ATOMS: atom_id res chain seq x y z
N MET A 1 18.40 -12.63 7.69
CA MET A 1 17.38 -12.22 8.69
C MET A 1 18.11 -12.05 10.01
N GLY A 2 17.88 -10.97 10.77
CA GLY A 2 18.54 -10.79 12.06
C GLY A 2 17.86 -11.62 13.15
N ARG A 3 18.58 -11.99 14.20
CA ARG A 3 18.02 -12.68 15.38
C ARG A 3 16.97 -11.82 16.10
N LEU A 4 16.06 -12.47 16.79
CA LEU A 4 15.12 -11.83 17.72
C LEU A 4 15.85 -11.52 19.05
N PHE A 5 15.50 -10.40 19.69
CA PHE A 5 16.02 -10.08 21.02
C PHE A 5 15.56 -11.12 22.04
N GLY A 6 16.48 -11.59 22.89
CA GLY A 6 16.26 -12.72 23.81
C GLY A 6 16.69 -14.08 23.25
N PHE A 7 17.07 -14.16 21.97
CA PHE A 7 17.51 -15.40 21.33
C PHE A 7 18.88 -15.24 20.64
N GLU A 8 19.66 -16.31 20.64
CA GLU A 8 20.97 -16.37 19.97
C GLU A 8 20.85 -16.59 18.46
N ASP A 9 19.80 -17.29 18.02
CA ASP A 9 19.61 -17.68 16.63
C ASP A 9 18.23 -17.25 16.09
N ALA A 10 18.12 -17.22 14.75
CA ALA A 10 16.89 -16.82 14.07
C ALA A 10 15.81 -17.92 14.09
N ALA A 11 16.14 -19.15 14.50
CA ALA A 11 15.20 -20.24 14.68
C ALA A 11 14.61 -20.28 16.10
N HIS A 12 15.05 -19.37 16.98
CA HIS A 12 14.64 -19.25 18.37
C HIS A 12 14.93 -20.52 19.20
N THR A 13 15.92 -21.33 18.79
CA THR A 13 16.23 -22.61 19.46
C THR A 13 17.03 -22.43 20.74
N ARG A 14 17.76 -21.31 20.87
CA ARG A 14 18.61 -21.02 22.03
C ARG A 14 18.33 -19.64 22.59
N VAL A 15 18.08 -19.59 23.89
CA VAL A 15 17.85 -18.35 24.65
C VAL A 15 19.18 -17.67 24.94
N ARG A 16 19.17 -16.35 24.83
CA ARG A 16 20.29 -15.49 25.25
C ARG A 16 19.94 -14.86 26.59
N GLU A 17 20.44 -15.44 27.67
CA GLU A 17 20.07 -15.06 29.05
C GLU A 17 20.20 -13.56 29.33
N SER A 18 21.31 -12.93 28.91
CA SER A 18 21.58 -11.49 29.10
C SER A 18 20.56 -10.55 28.43
N GLU A 19 19.75 -11.07 27.51
CA GLU A 19 18.67 -10.31 26.86
C GLU A 19 17.30 -10.79 27.33
N ALA A 20 17.15 -12.11 27.49
CA ALA A 20 15.91 -12.73 27.88
C ALA A 20 15.42 -12.25 29.25
N GLU A 21 16.33 -11.98 30.18
CA GLU A 21 16.01 -11.46 31.52
C GLU A 21 15.22 -10.14 31.51
N ALA A 22 15.28 -9.36 30.42
CA ALA A 22 14.54 -8.11 30.29
C ALA A 22 13.05 -8.32 29.95
N LEU A 23 12.69 -9.44 29.33
CA LEU A 23 11.35 -9.66 28.78
C LEU A 23 10.28 -9.95 29.86
N PRO A 24 10.50 -10.81 30.88
CA PRO A 24 9.51 -11.03 31.92
C PRO A 24 9.14 -9.76 32.70
N PRO A 25 10.09 -8.92 33.16
CA PRO A 25 9.74 -7.66 33.82
C PRO A 25 9.05 -6.67 32.87
N ALA A 26 9.44 -6.62 31.59
CA ALA A 26 8.75 -5.79 30.60
C ALA A 26 7.29 -6.24 30.40
N ALA A 27 7.04 -7.55 30.36
CA ALA A 27 5.71 -8.13 30.27
C ALA A 27 4.87 -7.79 31.51
N VAL A 28 5.42 -7.96 32.71
CA VAL A 28 4.75 -7.61 33.97
C VAL A 28 4.38 -6.12 34.00
N ARG A 29 5.30 -5.23 33.60
CA ARG A 29 5.02 -3.78 33.52
C ARG A 29 3.91 -3.46 32.53
N ARG A 30 3.90 -4.13 31.38
CA ARG A 30 2.83 -3.96 30.40
C ARG A 30 1.48 -4.40 30.96
N LEU A 31 1.42 -5.54 31.62
CA LEU A 31 0.22 -6.07 32.28
C LEU A 31 -0.27 -5.17 33.43
N ALA A 32 0.65 -4.49 34.11
CA ALA A 32 0.35 -3.45 35.11
C ALA A 32 -0.16 -2.13 34.50
N GLY A 33 -0.33 -2.05 33.18
CA GLY A 33 -0.91 -0.89 32.50
C GLY A 33 0.10 0.17 32.04
N GLN A 34 1.40 0.01 32.30
CA GLN A 34 2.40 0.96 31.83
C GLN A 34 2.40 1.07 30.30
N SER A 35 2.63 2.30 29.81
CA SER A 35 2.78 2.60 28.39
C SER A 35 4.09 2.04 27.83
N TYR A 36 4.15 1.83 26.52
CA TYR A 36 5.40 1.39 25.88
C TYR A 36 6.53 2.41 26.03
N ASP A 37 6.23 3.70 26.19
CA ASP A 37 7.24 4.74 26.42
C ASP A 37 7.87 4.59 27.81
N GLU A 38 7.06 4.36 28.86
CA GLU A 38 7.55 4.12 30.22
C GLU A 38 8.39 2.83 30.30
N ILE A 39 7.94 1.75 29.68
CA ILE A 39 8.69 0.49 29.66
C ILE A 39 9.99 0.65 28.84
N THR A 40 9.96 1.42 27.75
CA THR A 40 11.14 1.73 26.94
C THR A 40 12.16 2.56 27.72
N LEU A 41 11.69 3.52 28.53
CA LEU A 41 12.57 4.29 29.40
C LEU A 41 13.26 3.37 30.41
N TRP A 42 12.50 2.53 31.10
CA TRP A 42 13.02 1.57 32.07
C TRP A 42 14.03 0.59 31.45
N ILE A 43 13.69 -0.04 30.31
CA ILE A 43 14.55 -1.07 29.70
C ILE A 43 15.88 -0.47 29.21
N ASN A 44 15.87 0.78 28.72
CA ASN A 44 17.09 1.48 28.30
C ASN A 44 17.94 1.93 29.50
N GLN A 45 17.31 2.40 30.59
CA GLN A 45 17.97 2.76 31.85
C GLN A 45 18.60 1.55 32.54
N ALA A 46 17.98 0.37 32.44
CA ALA A 46 18.52 -0.89 32.90
C ALA A 46 19.70 -1.41 32.04
N GLY A 47 20.11 -0.67 31.01
CA GLY A 47 21.30 -0.97 30.21
C GLY A 47 21.05 -1.89 29.01
N TYR A 48 19.84 -2.44 28.86
CA TYR A 48 19.52 -3.29 27.71
C TYR A 48 19.52 -2.51 26.39
N ARG A 49 19.94 -3.17 25.33
CA ARG A 49 19.96 -2.63 23.96
C ARG A 49 19.32 -3.63 23.01
N THR A 50 18.73 -3.14 21.94
CA THR A 50 18.14 -3.99 20.89
C THR A 50 19.16 -4.99 20.34
N ALA A 51 18.70 -6.06 19.67
CA ALA A 51 19.59 -7.06 19.06
C ALA A 51 20.63 -6.49 18.06
N ARG A 52 20.46 -5.24 17.60
CA ARG A 52 21.40 -4.50 16.73
C ARG A 52 22.28 -3.49 17.49
N GLY A 53 22.21 -3.45 18.82
CA GLY A 53 23.00 -2.58 19.70
C GLY A 53 22.45 -1.17 19.94
N GLY A 54 21.35 -0.78 19.30
CA GLY A 54 20.71 0.53 19.53
C GLY A 54 19.76 0.54 20.73
N GLU A 55 19.38 1.73 21.21
CA GLU A 55 18.32 1.88 22.23
C GLU A 55 16.98 1.36 21.74
N PHE A 56 16.16 0.88 22.69
CA PHE A 56 14.77 0.56 22.43
C PHE A 56 13.98 1.83 22.12
N ARG A 57 13.00 1.69 21.23
CA ARG A 57 11.96 2.68 20.95
C ARG A 57 10.61 2.00 21.21
N ALA A 58 9.60 2.76 21.65
CA ALA A 58 8.29 2.23 21.99
C ALA A 58 7.68 1.32 20.91
N GLY A 59 7.76 1.74 19.64
CA GLY A 59 7.27 0.92 18.53
C GLY A 59 8.04 -0.40 18.34
N GLY A 60 9.35 -0.41 18.58
CA GLY A 60 10.15 -1.63 18.51
C GLY A 60 9.87 -2.58 19.68
N LEU A 61 9.69 -2.05 20.88
CA LEU A 61 9.30 -2.82 22.06
C LEU A 61 7.88 -3.42 21.91
N ALA A 62 6.94 -2.67 21.34
CA ALA A 62 5.59 -3.14 21.07
C ALA A 62 5.55 -4.29 20.05
N ILE A 63 6.46 -4.29 19.07
CA ILE A 63 6.63 -5.40 18.11
C ILE A 63 7.25 -6.61 18.82
N LEU A 64 8.24 -6.38 19.69
CA LEU A 64 8.92 -7.45 20.43
C LEU A 64 7.97 -8.18 21.38
N LEU A 65 7.21 -7.44 22.21
CA LEU A 65 6.23 -8.00 23.15
C LEU A 65 5.00 -8.63 22.45
N ASP A 66 4.90 -8.50 21.13
CA ASP A 66 3.88 -9.14 20.31
C ASP A 66 4.39 -10.33 19.49
N ASN A 67 5.69 -10.60 19.50
CA ASN A 67 6.21 -11.70 18.71
C ASN A 67 5.88 -13.03 19.41
N PRO A 68 5.05 -13.93 18.84
CA PRO A 68 4.64 -15.16 19.52
C PRO A 68 5.83 -16.05 19.92
N ALA A 69 6.97 -15.93 19.24
CA ALA A 69 8.17 -16.68 19.57
C ALA A 69 8.70 -16.44 20.99
N ILE A 70 8.49 -15.26 21.58
CA ILE A 70 8.94 -15.00 22.97
C ILE A 70 8.17 -15.84 24.00
N ALA A 71 7.03 -16.42 23.61
CA ALA A 71 6.22 -17.31 24.43
C ALA A 71 6.27 -18.77 23.97
N GLY A 72 7.21 -19.14 23.08
CA GLY A 72 7.27 -20.50 22.51
C GLY A 72 6.15 -20.82 21.52
N LEU A 73 5.47 -19.79 21.00
CA LEU A 73 4.31 -19.92 20.10
C LEU A 73 4.66 -19.54 18.66
N ARG A 74 3.81 -19.97 17.73
CA ARG A 74 3.74 -19.42 16.36
C ARG A 74 2.30 -19.27 15.92
N GLU A 75 2.08 -18.45 14.90
CA GLU A 75 0.81 -18.40 14.18
C GLU A 75 0.83 -19.47 13.06
N ASP A 76 -0.29 -20.15 12.86
CA ASP A 76 -0.51 -21.01 11.70
C ASP A 76 -1.08 -20.24 10.50
N ALA A 77 -1.56 -20.95 9.48
CA ALA A 77 -2.10 -20.33 8.27
C ALA A 77 -3.40 -19.55 8.51
N ASP A 78 -4.16 -19.95 9.54
CA ASP A 78 -5.43 -19.36 9.92
C ASP A 78 -5.26 -18.24 10.97
N GLY A 79 -4.04 -18.10 11.50
CA GLY A 79 -3.65 -17.08 12.47
C GLY A 79 -3.83 -17.52 13.93
N ASP A 80 -4.07 -18.81 14.16
CA ASP A 80 -4.22 -19.39 15.48
C ASP A 80 -2.85 -19.61 16.15
N LEU A 81 -2.81 -19.42 17.46
CA LEU A 81 -1.60 -19.59 18.26
C LEU A 81 -1.37 -21.06 18.59
N VAL A 82 -0.32 -21.64 18.02
CA VAL A 82 0.08 -23.04 18.23
C VAL A 82 1.43 -23.12 18.93
N GLU A 83 1.58 -24.11 19.81
CA GLU A 83 2.83 -24.41 20.51
C GLU A 83 3.90 -24.88 19.52
N THR A 84 5.14 -24.42 19.70
CA THR A 84 6.27 -24.81 18.85
C THR A 84 7.18 -25.85 19.49
N GLY A 85 7.08 -26.04 20.82
CA GLY A 85 8.05 -26.83 21.59
C GLY A 85 9.42 -26.16 21.74
N LEU A 86 9.58 -24.93 21.27
CA LEU A 86 10.79 -24.12 21.43
C LEU A 86 10.79 -23.39 22.78
N PRO A 87 11.96 -22.88 23.22
CA PRO A 87 12.05 -22.12 24.46
C PRO A 87 11.08 -20.93 24.52
N ALA A 88 10.42 -20.78 25.67
CA ALA A 88 9.56 -19.63 25.99
C ALA A 88 10.26 -18.75 27.04
N ILE A 89 10.32 -17.44 26.79
CA ILE A 89 10.92 -16.45 27.71
C ILE A 89 9.83 -15.86 28.63
N ILE A 90 8.62 -15.68 28.11
CA ILE A 90 7.43 -15.30 28.89
C ILE A 90 6.38 -16.40 28.80
N THR A 91 5.41 -16.42 29.71
CA THR A 91 4.35 -17.44 29.66
C THR A 91 3.34 -17.15 28.55
N ARG A 92 2.65 -18.20 28.10
CA ARG A 92 1.54 -18.09 27.15
C ARG A 92 0.45 -17.14 27.66
N GLU A 93 0.13 -17.21 28.95
CA GLU A 93 -0.90 -16.40 29.59
C GLU A 93 -0.51 -14.92 29.57
N GLN A 94 0.75 -14.61 29.90
CA GLN A 94 1.28 -13.24 29.82
C GLN A 94 1.20 -12.70 28.39
N PHE A 95 1.62 -13.51 27.41
CA PHE A 95 1.58 -13.12 26.00
C PHE A 95 0.16 -12.85 25.51
N VAL A 96 -0.77 -13.78 25.76
CA VAL A 96 -2.17 -13.64 25.36
C VAL A 96 -2.80 -12.40 26.02
N ALA A 97 -2.56 -12.17 27.31
CA ALA A 97 -3.06 -11.00 28.01
C ALA A 97 -2.51 -9.69 27.41
N ILE A 98 -1.20 -9.60 27.15
CA ILE A 98 -0.59 -8.43 26.47
C ILE A 98 -1.18 -8.22 25.07
N ARG A 99 -1.42 -9.31 24.34
CA ARG A 99 -2.02 -9.27 23.00
C ARG A 99 -3.46 -8.77 23.05
N VAL A 100 -4.25 -9.12 24.06
CA VAL A 100 -5.62 -8.58 24.25
C VAL A 100 -5.58 -7.07 24.55
N MET A 101 -4.59 -6.59 25.32
CA MET A 101 -4.43 -5.15 25.62
C MET A 101 -4.08 -4.28 24.40
N ARG A 102 -3.96 -4.87 23.20
CA ARG A 102 -3.75 -4.12 21.97
C ARG A 102 -5.00 -3.34 21.64
N ARG A 103 -4.81 -2.05 21.39
CA ARG A 103 -5.90 -1.19 20.93
C ARG A 103 -6.66 -1.79 19.76
N LYS A 104 -5.99 -2.42 18.78
CA LYS A 104 -6.64 -3.04 17.62
C LYS A 104 -7.54 -4.25 17.95
N ASN A 105 -7.38 -4.84 19.13
CA ASN A 105 -8.10 -6.01 19.63
C ASN A 105 -9.15 -5.63 20.68
N GLN A 106 -9.28 -4.35 21.03
CA GLN A 106 -10.29 -3.91 21.98
C GLN A 106 -11.68 -3.86 21.30
N PRO A 107 -12.78 -4.19 22.01
CA PRO A 107 -14.12 -4.23 21.42
C PRO A 107 -14.59 -2.87 20.87
N ASP A 108 -14.13 -1.77 21.45
CA ASP A 108 -14.40 -0.39 21.06
C ASP A 108 -13.45 0.12 19.95
N PHE A 109 -12.59 -0.75 19.42
CA PHE A 109 -11.69 -0.39 18.35
C PHE A 109 -12.43 -0.25 17.03
N GLU A 110 -12.83 0.98 16.74
CA GLU A 110 -13.23 1.36 15.40
C GLU A 110 -11.99 1.67 14.57
N ARG A 111 -11.77 0.89 13.50
CA ARG A 111 -10.87 1.31 12.43
C ARG A 111 -11.39 2.64 11.93
N LYS A 112 -10.55 3.68 12.00
CA LYS A 112 -10.88 4.96 11.35
C LYS A 112 -11.31 4.67 9.92
N PRO A 113 -12.43 5.25 9.45
CA PRO A 113 -12.91 5.02 8.10
C PRO A 113 -11.78 5.31 7.11
N SER A 114 -11.65 4.45 6.11
CA SER A 114 -10.67 4.65 5.05
C SER A 114 -10.94 6.00 4.42
N ARG A 115 -9.92 6.86 4.37
CA ARG A 115 -10.06 8.13 3.68
C ARG A 115 -10.16 7.85 2.19
N GLU A 116 -11.20 8.37 1.58
CA GLU A 116 -11.37 8.33 0.12
C GLU A 116 -10.29 9.15 -0.56
N TYR A 117 -9.94 8.83 -1.81
CA TYR A 117 -8.94 9.53 -2.64
C TYR A 117 -9.39 9.46 -4.09
N LEU A 118 -9.55 10.62 -4.73
CA LEU A 118 -10.08 10.69 -6.09
C LEU A 118 -9.07 10.20 -7.12
N VAL A 119 -7.77 10.50 -6.95
CA VAL A 119 -6.72 10.00 -7.85
C VAL A 119 -6.45 8.53 -7.52
N PRO A 120 -6.81 7.57 -8.40
CA PRO A 120 -6.60 6.16 -8.14
C PRO A 120 -5.13 5.80 -8.42
N GLY A 121 -4.47 5.24 -7.42
CA GLY A 121 -3.13 4.62 -7.49
C GLY A 121 -2.23 5.11 -8.62
N ARG A 122 -2.07 4.28 -9.66
CA ARG A 122 -1.13 4.44 -10.78
C ARG A 122 -1.37 5.66 -11.67
N LEU A 123 -2.54 6.29 -11.58
CA LEU A 123 -2.83 7.48 -12.37
C LEU A 123 -1.96 8.67 -11.94
N GLY A 124 -1.60 8.75 -10.66
CA GLY A 124 -0.79 9.84 -10.13
C GLY A 124 0.70 9.50 -10.11
N VAL A 125 1.53 10.31 -10.77
CA VAL A 125 3.00 10.17 -10.78
C VAL A 125 3.71 11.43 -10.32
N CYS A 126 4.95 11.27 -9.88
CA CYS A 126 5.82 12.38 -9.54
C CYS A 126 6.46 12.96 -10.82
N GLY A 127 6.18 14.24 -11.12
CA GLY A 127 6.76 14.94 -12.27
C GLY A 127 8.28 15.10 -12.24
N LEU A 128 8.94 14.83 -11.10
CA LEU A 128 10.41 14.87 -10.98
C LEU A 128 11.11 13.52 -11.18
N CYS A 129 10.45 12.41 -10.85
CA CYS A 129 11.11 11.10 -10.80
C CYS A 129 10.25 9.95 -11.34
N ALA A 130 9.09 10.26 -11.93
CA ALA A 130 8.10 9.33 -12.49
C ALA A 130 7.52 8.29 -11.50
N TYR A 131 7.96 8.28 -10.24
CA TYR A 131 7.47 7.31 -9.27
C TYR A 131 6.01 7.60 -8.87
N GLU A 132 5.22 6.54 -8.68
CA GLU A 132 3.81 6.58 -8.27
C GLU A 132 3.62 7.42 -6.99
N ILE A 133 2.64 8.30 -6.99
CA ILE A 133 2.30 9.15 -5.85
C ILE A 133 1.47 8.34 -4.85
N ALA A 134 1.80 8.46 -3.56
CA ALA A 134 1.08 7.78 -2.49
C ALA A 134 0.11 8.72 -1.77
N SER A 135 -1.10 8.21 -1.49
CA SER A 135 -2.03 8.82 -0.54
C SER A 135 -1.42 8.81 0.86
N THR A 136 -1.08 9.98 1.37
CA THR A 136 -0.35 10.17 2.63
C THR A 136 -1.06 11.21 3.50
N PRO A 137 -2.01 10.79 4.36
CA PRO A 137 -2.66 11.70 5.27
C PRO A 137 -1.64 12.34 6.23
N ALA A 138 -1.86 13.59 6.60
CA ALA A 138 -1.09 14.23 7.65
C ALA A 138 -1.54 13.76 9.03
N ASN A 139 -0.70 13.98 10.05
CA ASN A 139 -1.05 13.71 11.45
C ASN A 139 -2.27 14.54 11.90
N SER A 140 -2.46 15.73 11.34
CA SER A 140 -3.66 16.57 11.55
C SER A 140 -4.95 15.98 10.96
N GLY A 141 -4.84 14.88 10.23
CA GLY A 141 -5.95 14.21 9.57
C GLY A 141 -6.26 14.70 8.15
N SER A 142 -5.63 15.80 7.72
CA SER A 142 -5.77 16.32 6.36
C SER A 142 -5.28 15.31 5.30
N ARG A 143 -6.03 15.21 4.20
CA ARG A 143 -5.71 14.35 3.07
C ARG A 143 -4.61 14.98 2.22
N GLY A 144 -3.73 14.15 1.68
CA GLY A 144 -2.64 14.62 0.85
C GLY A 144 -2.02 13.54 0.01
N TYR A 145 -1.41 13.99 -1.08
CA TYR A 145 -0.65 13.16 -2.01
C TYR A 145 0.83 13.51 -1.88
N ARG A 146 1.69 12.49 -1.86
CA ARG A 146 3.13 12.67 -1.71
C ARG A 146 3.90 11.64 -2.52
N CYS A 147 4.97 12.09 -3.18
CA CYS A 147 5.98 11.18 -3.70
C CYS A 147 6.72 10.56 -2.51
N PRO A 148 6.65 9.22 -2.30
CA PRO A 148 7.25 8.59 -1.12
C PRO A 148 8.77 8.77 -1.15
N PRO A 149 9.43 9.13 -0.04
CA PRO A 149 10.88 9.25 0.00
C PRO A 149 11.55 7.87 -0.09
N SER A 150 12.71 7.82 -0.74
CA SER A 150 13.63 6.68 -0.61
C SER A 150 13.98 6.41 0.85
N THR A 151 14.04 5.12 1.22
CA THR A 151 14.53 4.66 2.52
C THR A 151 15.73 3.75 2.34
N LYS A 152 16.48 3.50 3.44
CA LYS A 152 17.66 2.61 3.43
C LYS A 152 17.37 1.19 2.94
N THR A 153 16.11 0.75 3.04
CA THR A 153 15.68 -0.62 2.69
C THR A 153 14.88 -0.67 1.39
N LEU A 154 14.54 0.48 0.80
CA LEU A 154 13.69 0.55 -0.37
C LEU A 154 13.93 1.86 -1.12
N THR A 155 14.59 1.77 -2.28
CA THR A 155 14.66 2.88 -3.24
C THR A 155 13.24 3.16 -3.75
N LYS A 156 12.70 4.31 -3.37
CA LYS A 156 11.37 4.80 -3.79
C LYS A 156 11.53 6.21 -4.34
N GLY A 157 10.42 6.90 -4.60
CA GLY A 157 10.42 8.25 -5.15
C GLY A 157 11.26 9.29 -4.39
N CYS A 158 11.30 10.51 -4.91
CA CYS A 158 12.22 11.54 -4.45
C CYS A 158 11.86 12.21 -3.11
N GLY A 159 10.63 12.06 -2.60
CA GLY A 159 10.20 12.72 -1.36
C GLY A 159 9.96 14.24 -1.47
N LYS A 160 10.18 14.85 -2.64
CA LYS A 160 10.16 16.31 -2.85
C LYS A 160 8.79 16.87 -3.24
N VAL A 161 7.87 16.03 -3.71
CA VAL A 161 6.54 16.45 -4.17
C VAL A 161 5.49 16.11 -3.12
N ARG A 162 4.70 17.11 -2.72
CA ARG A 162 3.52 16.97 -1.86
C ARG A 162 2.45 18.00 -2.21
N VAL A 163 1.19 17.58 -2.16
CA VAL A 163 0.03 18.46 -2.37
C VAL A 163 -1.12 18.02 -1.46
N ASN A 164 -1.97 18.97 -1.03
CA ASN A 164 -3.23 18.65 -0.34
C ASN A 164 -4.19 17.99 -1.34
N ALA A 165 -4.93 16.98 -0.89
CA ALA A 165 -5.83 16.25 -1.76
C ALA A 165 -6.97 17.15 -2.27
N ASP A 166 -7.65 17.87 -1.38
CA ASP A 166 -8.87 18.60 -1.74
C ASP A 166 -8.63 19.66 -2.83
N GLY A 167 -7.50 20.38 -2.76
CA GLY A 167 -7.10 21.33 -3.80
C GLY A 167 -6.75 20.66 -5.13
N LEU A 168 -6.01 19.54 -5.10
CA LEU A 168 -5.70 18.78 -6.32
C LEU A 168 -6.95 18.20 -6.95
N GLU A 169 -7.78 17.54 -6.16
CA GLU A 169 -8.96 16.81 -6.63
C GLU A 169 -10.02 17.76 -7.20
N ARG A 170 -10.16 18.96 -6.64
CA ARG A 170 -11.01 20.01 -7.21
C ARG A 170 -10.50 20.45 -8.58
N HIS A 171 -9.21 20.74 -8.70
CA HIS A 171 -8.61 21.12 -9.98
C HIS A 171 -8.80 20.02 -11.03
N LEU A 172 -8.56 18.75 -10.68
CA LEU A 172 -8.78 17.63 -11.58
C LEU A 172 -10.24 17.52 -12.01
N ALA A 173 -11.18 17.65 -11.07
CA ALA A 173 -12.61 17.64 -11.36
C ALA A 173 -12.98 18.75 -12.36
N GLU A 174 -12.56 19.99 -12.11
CA GLU A 174 -12.83 21.12 -13.00
C GLU A 174 -12.31 20.86 -14.42
N GLN A 175 -11.08 20.37 -14.56
CA GLN A 175 -10.48 20.09 -15.87
C GLN A 175 -11.21 18.96 -16.62
N VAL A 176 -11.44 17.81 -15.97
CA VAL A 176 -12.08 16.68 -16.66
C VAL A 176 -13.54 16.95 -16.99
N LEU A 177 -14.27 17.68 -16.13
CA LEU A 177 -15.67 18.02 -16.38
C LEU A 177 -15.79 19.04 -17.51
N ALA A 178 -14.89 20.03 -17.58
CA ALA A 178 -14.85 20.99 -18.68
C ALA A 178 -14.56 20.31 -20.02
N GLU A 179 -13.65 19.33 -20.02
CA GLU A 179 -13.34 18.55 -21.23
C GLU A 179 -14.49 17.64 -21.64
N LEU A 180 -15.13 16.98 -20.67
CA LEU A 180 -16.25 16.06 -20.91
C LEU A 180 -17.51 16.79 -21.40
N ALA A 181 -17.68 18.06 -21.05
CA ALA A 181 -18.78 18.90 -21.51
C ALA A 181 -18.69 19.26 -23.00
N LYS A 182 -17.55 19.03 -23.66
CA LYS A 182 -17.40 19.26 -25.10
C LYS A 182 -18.19 18.20 -25.89
N PRO A 183 -19.09 18.59 -26.81
CA PRO A 183 -19.92 17.64 -27.57
C PRO A 183 -19.13 16.54 -28.30
N GLU A 184 -17.99 16.92 -28.89
CA GLU A 184 -17.11 16.00 -29.60
C GLU A 184 -16.49 14.93 -28.69
N VAL A 185 -16.20 15.27 -27.43
CA VAL A 185 -15.68 14.33 -26.43
C VAL A 185 -16.80 13.46 -25.90
N SER A 186 -17.95 14.04 -25.58
CA SER A 186 -19.11 13.32 -25.06
C SER A 186 -19.58 12.20 -26.00
N ALA A 187 -19.55 12.46 -27.31
CA ALA A 187 -19.87 11.48 -28.33
C ALA A 187 -18.89 10.28 -28.40
N LEU A 188 -17.68 10.40 -27.84
CA LEU A 188 -16.63 9.38 -27.87
C LEU A 188 -16.58 8.51 -26.60
N ILE A 189 -17.15 8.97 -25.48
CA ILE A 189 -17.07 8.30 -24.16
C ILE A 189 -17.50 6.84 -24.23
N GLY A 190 -18.59 6.54 -24.93
CA GLY A 190 -19.14 5.18 -25.01
C GLY A 190 -18.13 4.18 -25.59
N ARG A 191 -17.54 4.51 -26.74
CA ARG A 191 -16.51 3.68 -27.38
C ARG A 191 -15.26 3.59 -26.52
N ALA A 192 -14.77 4.73 -26.01
CA ALA A 192 -13.58 4.77 -25.17
C ALA A 192 -13.73 3.92 -23.89
N ARG A 193 -14.93 3.90 -23.30
CA ARG A 193 -15.26 3.05 -22.15
C ARG A 193 -15.18 1.58 -22.53
N ASP A 194 -15.78 1.20 -23.65
CA ASP A 194 -15.82 -0.19 -24.10
C ASP A 194 -14.41 -0.71 -24.44
N ASP A 195 -13.57 0.12 -25.09
CA ASP A 195 -12.17 -0.19 -25.38
C ASP A 195 -11.37 -0.47 -24.09
N LEU A 196 -11.55 0.36 -23.06
CA LEU A 196 -10.87 0.18 -21.77
C LEU A 196 -11.36 -1.05 -21.00
N LEU A 197 -12.64 -1.39 -21.10
CA LEU A 197 -13.18 -2.62 -20.52
C LEU A 197 -12.63 -3.86 -21.25
N ALA A 198 -12.46 -3.79 -22.57
CA ALA A 198 -11.80 -4.84 -23.34
C ALA A 198 -10.32 -5.00 -22.94
N GLU A 199 -9.58 -3.90 -22.78
CA GLU A 199 -8.19 -3.92 -22.28
C GLU A 199 -8.11 -4.55 -20.88
N ALA A 200 -9.05 -4.20 -19.99
CA ALA A 200 -9.12 -4.77 -18.65
C ALA A 200 -9.32 -6.29 -18.67
N GLN A 201 -10.18 -6.77 -19.57
CA GLN A 201 -10.44 -8.20 -19.74
C GLN A 201 -9.18 -8.94 -20.23
N VAL A 202 -8.47 -8.39 -21.22
CA VAL A 202 -7.19 -8.94 -21.69
C VAL A 202 -6.16 -9.04 -20.56
N LEU A 203 -6.06 -8.02 -19.70
CA LEU A 203 -5.15 -8.03 -18.55
C LEU A 203 -5.51 -9.10 -17.51
N ARG A 204 -6.81 -9.37 -17.30
CA ARG A 204 -7.25 -10.47 -16.42
C ARG A 204 -6.85 -11.83 -17.00
N GLU A 205 -7.07 -12.03 -18.29
CA GLU A 205 -6.68 -13.26 -18.99
C GLU A 205 -5.17 -13.49 -18.93
N GLN A 206 -4.37 -12.44 -19.13
CA GLN A 206 -2.92 -12.48 -18.94
C GLN A 206 -2.53 -12.89 -17.52
N ALA A 207 -3.18 -12.32 -16.50
CA ALA A 207 -2.93 -12.69 -15.10
C ALA A 207 -3.25 -14.17 -14.83
N ASP A 208 -4.32 -14.71 -15.43
CA ASP A 208 -4.69 -16.12 -15.30
C ASP A 208 -3.72 -17.06 -16.02
N VAL A 209 -3.22 -16.67 -17.21
CA VAL A 209 -2.14 -17.39 -17.90
C VAL A 209 -0.88 -17.42 -17.03
N LEU A 210 -0.50 -16.29 -16.43
CA LEU A 210 0.66 -16.21 -15.53
C LEU A 210 0.48 -17.08 -14.28
N ARG A 211 -0.72 -17.11 -13.67
CA ARG A 211 -1.03 -18.00 -12.54
C ARG A 211 -0.88 -19.47 -12.90
N LYS A 212 -1.36 -19.88 -14.08
CA LYS A 212 -1.20 -21.25 -14.58
C LYS A 212 0.27 -21.61 -14.75
N ARG A 213 1.07 -20.70 -15.32
CA ARG A 213 2.53 -20.87 -15.47
C ARG A 213 3.24 -20.95 -14.11
N GLN A 214 2.87 -20.09 -13.16
CA GLN A 214 3.43 -20.10 -11.80
C GLN A 214 3.13 -21.43 -11.08
N ARG A 215 1.91 -21.97 -11.23
CA ARG A 215 1.55 -23.29 -10.68
C ARG A 215 2.37 -24.41 -11.32
N ALA A 216 2.47 -24.44 -12.65
CA ALA A 216 3.24 -25.44 -13.37
C ALA A 216 4.74 -25.41 -13.00
N LEU A 217 5.29 -24.21 -12.75
CA LEU A 217 6.65 -24.07 -12.21
C LEU A 217 6.81 -24.76 -10.84
N GLY A 218 5.82 -24.62 -9.96
CA GLY A 218 5.81 -25.31 -8.66
C GLY A 218 5.77 -26.84 -8.79
N GLU A 219 4.94 -27.36 -9.70
CA GLU A 219 4.85 -28.80 -10.00
C GLU A 219 6.18 -29.35 -10.58
N GLN A 220 6.83 -28.59 -11.47
CA GLN A 220 8.13 -28.95 -12.02
C GLN A 220 9.22 -28.96 -10.95
N TYR A 221 9.23 -27.99 -10.03
CA TYR A 221 10.18 -27.95 -8.93
C TYR A 221 10.02 -29.14 -7.97
N ALA A 222 8.78 -29.59 -7.74
CA ALA A 222 8.50 -30.76 -6.91
C ALA A 222 8.92 -32.09 -7.55
N SER A 223 9.11 -32.11 -8.87
CA SER A 223 9.61 -33.26 -9.63
C SER A 223 11.14 -33.19 -9.78
N PRO A 224 11.85 -34.32 -10.06
CA PRO A 224 13.29 -34.30 -10.31
C PRO A 224 13.60 -33.63 -11.66
N SER A 225 13.56 -32.29 -11.68
CA SER A 225 13.66 -31.43 -12.87
C SER A 225 15.01 -30.73 -13.01
N GLY A 226 15.90 -30.89 -12.04
CA GLY A 226 17.20 -30.19 -11.99
C GLY A 226 17.09 -28.68 -11.70
N LEU A 227 15.88 -28.17 -11.40
CA LEU A 227 15.67 -26.76 -11.07
C LEU A 227 16.20 -26.43 -9.66
N SER A 228 17.07 -25.43 -9.55
CA SER A 228 17.56 -24.96 -8.26
C SER A 228 16.50 -24.14 -7.50
N LEU A 229 16.53 -24.22 -6.16
CA LEU A 229 15.64 -23.44 -5.28
C LEU A 229 15.75 -21.92 -5.52
N THR A 230 16.96 -21.44 -5.82
CA THR A 230 17.20 -20.01 -6.10
C THR A 230 16.54 -19.57 -7.41
N ALA A 231 16.63 -20.39 -8.46
CA ALA A 231 15.96 -20.14 -9.74
C ALA A 231 14.44 -20.17 -9.58
N PHE A 232 13.91 -21.14 -8.83
CA PHE A 232 12.49 -21.22 -8.49
C PHE A 232 12.00 -19.94 -7.79
N HIS A 233 12.64 -19.52 -6.70
CA HIS A 233 12.26 -18.31 -5.97
C HIS A 233 12.32 -17.05 -6.82
N ALA A 234 13.31 -16.93 -7.71
CA ALA A 234 13.43 -15.78 -8.61
C ALA A 234 12.27 -15.71 -9.59
N ALA A 235 11.92 -16.83 -10.23
CA ALA A 235 10.81 -16.92 -11.17
C ALA A 235 9.45 -16.74 -10.49
N ASP A 236 9.23 -17.36 -9.33
CA ASP A 236 7.99 -17.23 -8.55
C ASP A 236 7.74 -15.78 -8.10
N LYS A 237 8.79 -15.10 -7.65
CA LYS A 237 8.73 -13.67 -7.30
C LYS A 237 8.37 -12.79 -8.51
N GLN A 238 8.91 -13.12 -9.68
CA GLN A 238 8.61 -12.40 -10.91
C GLN A 238 7.15 -12.60 -11.34
N PHE A 239 6.65 -13.84 -11.35
CA PHE A 239 5.24 -14.12 -11.64
C PHE A 239 4.30 -13.40 -10.67
N THR A 240 4.59 -13.48 -9.37
CA THR A 240 3.81 -12.78 -8.33
C THR A 240 3.74 -11.27 -8.60
N LYS A 241 4.86 -10.66 -9.02
CA LYS A 241 4.92 -9.25 -9.37
C LYS A 241 4.07 -8.93 -10.61
N GLU A 242 4.23 -9.69 -11.69
CA GLU A 242 3.49 -9.48 -12.94
C GLU A 242 1.99 -9.68 -12.78
N ILE A 243 1.56 -10.75 -12.10
CA ILE A 243 0.14 -11.01 -11.78
C ILE A 243 -0.44 -9.83 -11.00
N LYS A 244 0.28 -9.35 -9.98
CA LYS A 244 -0.17 -8.20 -9.18
C LYS A 244 -0.29 -6.93 -10.02
N GLN A 245 0.64 -6.69 -10.94
CA GLN A 245 0.62 -5.52 -11.82
C GLN A 245 -0.55 -5.57 -12.82
N ALA A 246 -0.74 -6.72 -13.49
CA ALA A 246 -1.84 -6.92 -14.44
C ALA A 246 -3.21 -6.78 -13.75
N MET A 247 -3.40 -7.45 -12.61
CA MET A 247 -4.64 -7.35 -11.83
C MET A 247 -4.92 -5.93 -11.30
N ALA A 248 -3.89 -5.21 -10.87
CA ALA A 248 -4.05 -3.84 -10.40
C ALA A 248 -4.44 -2.89 -11.54
N ARG A 249 -3.87 -3.08 -12.74
CA ARG A 249 -4.22 -2.31 -13.93
C ARG A 249 -5.64 -2.63 -14.41
N ALA A 250 -6.02 -3.91 -14.48
CA ALA A 250 -7.38 -4.31 -14.86
C ALA A 250 -8.45 -3.66 -13.96
N ARG A 251 -8.26 -3.75 -12.62
CA ARG A 251 -9.16 -3.12 -11.65
C ARG A 251 -9.25 -1.60 -11.79
N GLN A 252 -8.15 -0.95 -12.17
CA GLN A 252 -8.14 0.49 -12.42
C GLN A 252 -8.99 0.81 -13.65
N LEU A 253 -8.80 0.08 -14.75
CA LEU A 253 -9.55 0.28 -15.98
C LEU A 253 -11.04 -0.01 -15.80
N GLU A 254 -11.41 -1.06 -15.06
CA GLU A 254 -12.80 -1.40 -14.76
C GLU A 254 -13.60 -0.30 -14.05
N MET A 255 -12.94 0.68 -13.42
CA MET A 255 -13.62 1.83 -12.82
C MET A 255 -14.49 2.58 -13.85
N VAL A 256 -14.14 2.52 -15.14
CA VAL A 256 -14.90 3.16 -16.22
C VAL A 256 -16.30 2.57 -16.41
N GLN A 257 -16.59 1.37 -15.88
CA GLN A 257 -17.93 0.76 -15.93
C GLN A 257 -19.00 1.62 -15.25
N HIS A 258 -18.60 2.49 -14.32
CA HIS A 258 -19.49 3.35 -13.55
C HIS A 258 -19.64 4.76 -14.16
N VAL A 259 -18.98 5.02 -15.30
CA VAL A 259 -19.07 6.31 -15.98
C VAL A 259 -20.38 6.38 -16.77
N PRO A 260 -21.19 7.44 -16.60
CA PRO A 260 -22.40 7.62 -17.39
C PRO A 260 -22.03 7.78 -18.86
N VAL A 261 -22.79 7.12 -19.73
CA VAL A 261 -22.64 7.24 -21.19
C VAL A 261 -23.91 7.82 -21.78
N GLY A 262 -23.75 8.73 -22.73
CA GLY A 262 -24.84 9.49 -23.34
C GLY A 262 -24.94 10.90 -22.79
N ASP A 263 -26.04 11.57 -23.09
CA ASP A 263 -26.29 12.92 -22.61
C ASP A 263 -26.53 12.91 -21.09
N VAL A 264 -25.72 13.69 -20.36
CA VAL A 264 -25.84 13.87 -18.91
C VAL A 264 -26.37 15.30 -18.69
N PRO A 265 -27.68 15.50 -18.47
CA PRO A 265 -28.31 16.83 -18.49
C PRO A 265 -27.77 17.81 -17.44
N ASN A 266 -27.01 17.32 -16.46
CA ASN A 266 -26.25 18.15 -15.52
C ASN A 266 -25.02 17.40 -14.99
N LEU A 267 -23.94 17.45 -15.75
CA LEU A 267 -22.69 16.74 -15.43
C LEU A 267 -22.07 17.19 -14.10
N VAL A 268 -22.19 18.47 -13.74
CA VAL A 268 -21.66 19.01 -12.47
C VAL A 268 -22.44 18.46 -11.27
N ALA A 269 -23.78 18.46 -11.34
CA ALA A 269 -24.60 17.89 -10.29
C ALA A 269 -24.36 16.37 -10.16
N TRP A 270 -24.22 15.66 -11.29
CA TRP A 270 -23.84 14.26 -11.27
C TRP A 270 -22.52 14.04 -10.52
N TRP A 271 -21.48 14.80 -10.83
CA TRP A 271 -20.17 14.67 -10.18
C TRP A 271 -20.24 14.89 -8.66
N GLN A 272 -21.04 15.85 -8.19
CA GLN A 272 -21.17 16.14 -6.75
C GLN A 272 -21.78 14.99 -5.95
N HIS A 273 -22.68 14.21 -6.57
CA HIS A 273 -23.42 13.13 -5.91
C HIS A 273 -22.94 11.73 -6.31
N ALA A 274 -22.07 11.61 -7.32
CA ALA A 274 -21.58 10.34 -7.82
C ALA A 274 -20.70 9.62 -6.78
N PRO A 275 -20.83 8.28 -6.65
CA PRO A 275 -19.92 7.47 -5.85
C PRO A 275 -18.45 7.72 -6.25
N LEU A 276 -17.52 7.59 -5.30
CA LEU A 276 -16.10 7.82 -5.54
C LEU A 276 -15.57 7.02 -6.75
N VAL A 277 -15.97 5.75 -6.85
CA VAL A 277 -15.53 4.86 -7.94
C VAL A 277 -15.96 5.36 -9.32
N ALA A 278 -17.12 6.02 -9.42
CA ALA A 278 -17.61 6.60 -10.67
C ALA A 278 -16.81 7.85 -11.06
N ARG A 279 -16.51 8.71 -10.08
CA ARG A 279 -15.62 9.87 -10.28
C ARG A 279 -14.19 9.45 -10.65
N GLN A 280 -13.67 8.39 -10.02
CA GLN A 280 -12.40 7.76 -10.38
C GLN A 280 -12.44 7.20 -11.81
N GLY A 281 -13.55 6.56 -12.20
CA GLY A 281 -13.78 6.08 -13.55
C GLY A 281 -13.66 7.18 -14.59
N VAL A 282 -14.22 8.36 -14.33
CA VAL A 282 -14.06 9.52 -15.23
C VAL A 282 -12.59 9.93 -15.36
N LEU A 283 -11.83 9.97 -14.26
CA LEU A 283 -10.39 10.26 -14.35
C LEU A 283 -9.64 9.21 -15.18
N VAL A 284 -9.93 7.92 -14.98
CA VAL A 284 -9.28 6.83 -15.73
C VAL A 284 -9.64 6.84 -17.22
N LEU A 285 -10.88 7.19 -17.52
CA LEU A 285 -11.37 7.32 -18.90
C LEU A 285 -10.68 8.48 -19.63
N MET A 286 -10.53 9.62 -18.94
CA MET A 286 -10.07 10.89 -19.52
C MET A 286 -8.55 11.03 -19.55
N LEU A 287 -7.84 10.43 -18.61
CA LEU A 287 -6.43 10.68 -18.38
C LEU A 287 -5.62 9.38 -18.45
N ASP A 288 -4.45 9.46 -19.08
CA ASP A 288 -3.40 8.44 -18.97
C ASP A 288 -2.54 8.66 -17.74
N GLU A 289 -2.29 9.92 -17.38
CA GLU A 289 -1.38 10.28 -16.30
C GLU A 289 -1.72 11.65 -15.69
N VAL A 290 -1.57 11.75 -14.37
CA VAL A 290 -1.56 13.00 -13.60
C VAL A 290 -0.17 13.17 -12.98
N ALA A 291 0.65 14.02 -13.57
CA ALA A 291 2.00 14.31 -13.08
C ALA A 291 2.00 15.49 -12.11
N LEU A 292 2.45 15.26 -10.88
CA LEU A 292 2.52 16.26 -9.82
C LEU A 292 3.94 16.83 -9.67
N PHE A 293 4.04 18.15 -9.65
CA PHE A 293 5.30 18.88 -9.47
C PHE A 293 5.36 19.55 -8.09
N PRO A 294 6.56 19.96 -7.62
CA PRO A 294 6.69 20.73 -6.39
C PRO A 294 5.87 22.02 -6.44
N ALA A 295 5.51 22.53 -5.26
CA ALA A 295 4.93 23.87 -5.17
C ALA A 295 5.94 24.92 -5.66
N SER A 296 5.46 25.95 -6.36
CA SER A 296 6.28 27.09 -6.80
C SER A 296 6.93 27.86 -5.65
N ALA A 297 6.28 27.86 -4.48
CA ALA A 297 6.81 28.44 -3.25
C ALA A 297 6.41 27.62 -2.02
N ARG A 298 7.22 27.73 -0.96
CA ARG A 298 6.94 27.10 0.34
C ARG A 298 5.62 27.64 0.90
N GLY A 299 4.72 26.74 1.29
CA GLY A 299 3.41 27.10 1.84
C GLY A 299 2.33 27.43 0.81
N SER A 300 2.66 27.48 -0.49
CA SER A 300 1.66 27.70 -1.55
C SER A 300 0.65 26.54 -1.59
N ARG A 301 -0.62 26.92 -1.53
CA ARG A 301 -1.78 26.02 -1.68
C ARG A 301 -2.35 26.03 -3.10
N VAL A 302 -1.80 26.86 -3.99
CA VAL A 302 -2.26 26.97 -5.37
C VAL A 302 -1.94 25.68 -6.11
N VAL A 303 -2.93 25.19 -6.86
CA VAL A 303 -2.82 24.07 -7.79
C VAL A 303 -3.16 24.63 -9.16
N ASP A 304 -2.14 24.74 -10.01
CA ASP A 304 -2.22 25.28 -11.37
C ASP A 304 -1.51 24.32 -12.35
N SER A 305 -1.46 24.70 -13.63
CA SER A 305 -0.83 23.94 -14.70
C SER A 305 0.69 23.76 -14.54
N ASN A 306 1.37 24.59 -13.75
CA ASN A 306 2.79 24.39 -13.43
C ASN A 306 2.97 23.33 -12.34
N ARG A 307 1.96 23.14 -11.48
CA ARG A 307 1.98 22.16 -10.40
C ARG A 307 1.41 20.80 -10.80
N VAL A 308 0.52 20.77 -11.78
CA VAL A 308 -0.15 19.56 -12.26
C VAL A 308 -0.15 19.55 -13.77
N ARG A 309 0.45 18.50 -14.35
CA ARG A 309 0.36 18.21 -15.78
C ARG A 309 -0.55 17.03 -16.00
N LEU A 310 -1.51 17.19 -16.91
CA LEU A 310 -2.46 16.17 -17.31
C LEU A 310 -2.05 15.61 -18.66
N THR A 311 -1.88 14.30 -18.73
CA THR A 311 -1.74 13.59 -20.01
C THR A 311 -3.11 13.02 -20.35
N TRP A 312 -3.76 13.63 -21.33
CA TRP A 312 -5.09 13.22 -21.79
C TRP A 312 -4.99 11.95 -22.62
N ARG A 313 -5.96 11.06 -22.44
CA ARG A 313 -6.08 9.85 -23.26
C ARG A 313 -6.48 10.26 -24.67
N VAL A 314 -5.77 9.74 -25.66
CA VAL A 314 -6.13 9.94 -27.07
C VAL A 314 -7.13 8.87 -27.48
N TRP A 315 -8.31 9.28 -27.93
CA TRP A 315 -9.33 8.37 -28.46
C TRP A 315 -9.34 8.43 -29.99
N GLY A 316 -9.28 7.28 -30.66
CA GLY A 316 -9.59 7.19 -32.09
C GLY A 316 -8.48 7.54 -33.09
N GLN A 317 -7.20 7.56 -32.73
CA GLN A 317 -6.12 7.64 -33.75
C GLN A 317 -5.73 6.26 -34.28
N GLY A 318 -6.59 5.77 -35.16
CA GLY A 318 -6.30 4.66 -36.08
C GLY A 318 -6.94 4.94 -37.45
N ALA A 319 -6.79 6.16 -37.99
CA ALA A 319 -7.19 6.52 -39.37
C ALA A 319 -6.78 7.94 -39.82
N ALA A 320 -5.63 8.48 -39.38
CA ALA A 320 -5.17 9.79 -39.85
C ALA A 320 -3.64 9.87 -39.96
N GLU A 321 -3.02 8.86 -40.57
CA GLU A 321 -1.83 9.14 -41.38
C GLU A 321 -2.31 9.79 -42.69
N GLY A 322 -1.86 11.02 -42.95
CA GLY A 322 -2.09 11.70 -44.21
C GLY A 322 -2.97 12.94 -44.12
N ARG A 323 -2.45 14.02 -43.55
CA ARG A 323 -2.62 15.36 -44.14
C ARG A 323 -1.27 16.08 -44.13
N VAL A 324 -0.94 16.51 -45.34
CA VAL A 324 0.26 17.22 -45.82
C VAL A 324 0.57 18.46 -44.99
#